data_AF-A0A9L0S702-F1
#
_entry.id   AF-A0A9L0S702-F1
#
_cell.length_a   1.000
_cell.length_b   1.000
_cell.length_c   1.000
_cell.angle_alpha   90.00
_cell.angle_beta   90.00
_cell.angle_gamma   90.00
#
_symmetry.space_group_name_H-M   'P 1'
#
loop_
_entity.id
_entity.type
_entity.pdbx_description
1 polymer ?
#
loop_
_entity_poly.entity_id
_entity_poly.type
_entity_poly.pdbx_seq_one_letter_code
_entity_poly.pdbx_strand_id
1 'polypeptide(L)'
;MLKAREYHSSSVLDGLLYVVAADSTERYDHTTDSWEALQPMTYPMDNCSTTACRGRLYAIGSLAGKETMVMQCYHPDTDLWSLVDCGQLPPWSFAPKTVTLNGLMYFISHNSRVGEEPQRPSALQGLRYLLWGPSADP
;
A
#
# COMPACT_ATOMS: atom_id res chain seq x y z
N MET A 1 3.51 12.24 15.45
CA MET A 1 4.02 12.45 14.09
C MET A 1 4.88 13.71 14.11
N LEU A 2 5.93 13.78 13.31
CA LEU A 2 6.85 14.92 13.22
C LEU A 2 6.26 16.08 12.41
N LYS A 3 5.35 15.78 11.47
CA LYS A 3 4.61 16.78 10.69
C LYS A 3 3.13 16.41 10.62
N ALA A 4 2.26 17.42 10.69
CA ALA A 4 0.83 17.23 10.38
C ALA A 4 0.66 16.97 8.87
N ARG A 5 -0.11 15.95 8.50
CA ARG A 5 -0.27 15.51 7.11
C ARG A 5 -1.66 14.96 6.85
N GLU A 6 -2.18 15.27 5.68
CA GLU A 6 -3.36 14.61 5.11
C GLU A 6 -2.93 13.48 4.17
N TYR A 7 -3.86 12.59 3.84
CA TYR A 7 -3.65 11.51 2.86
C TYR A 7 -2.49 10.54 3.19
N HIS A 8 -2.18 10.39 4.47
CA HIS A 8 -1.21 9.39 4.94
C HIS A 8 -1.88 8.01 5.11
N SER A 9 -1.07 6.97 5.04
CA SER A 9 -1.43 5.61 5.43
C SER A 9 -0.61 5.21 6.65
N SER A 10 -1.17 4.34 7.49
CA SER A 10 -0.47 3.80 8.65
C SER A 10 -0.49 2.27 8.66
N SER A 11 0.60 1.68 9.15
CA SER A 11 0.77 0.23 9.29
C SER A 11 1.68 -0.08 10.48
N VAL A 12 1.50 -1.25 11.09
CA VAL A 12 2.42 -1.75 12.12
C VAL A 12 3.36 -2.78 11.50
N LEU A 13 4.66 -2.61 11.71
CA LEU A 13 5.69 -3.58 11.36
C LEU A 13 6.62 -3.75 12.57
N ASP A 14 6.83 -4.99 13.00
CA ASP A 14 7.71 -5.35 14.11
C ASP A 14 7.48 -4.54 15.40
N GLY A 15 6.21 -4.24 15.70
CA GLY A 15 5.81 -3.48 16.91
C GLY A 15 5.95 -1.97 16.79
N LEU A 16 6.42 -1.46 15.65
CA LEU A 16 6.57 -0.03 15.37
C LEU A 16 5.43 0.45 14.47
N LEU A 17 4.89 1.63 14.77
CA LEU A 17 3.86 2.27 13.95
C LEU A 17 4.54 3.09 12.86
N TYR A 18 4.28 2.76 11.60
CA TYR A 18 4.75 3.52 10.45
C TYR A 18 3.62 4.39 9.91
N VAL A 19 3.98 5.61 9.53
CA VAL A 19 3.12 6.57 8.84
C VAL A 19 3.81 6.94 7.52
N VAL A 20 3.13 6.67 6.41
CA VAL A 20 3.66 6.87 5.05
C VAL A 20 2.77 7.85 4.30
N ALA A 21 3.39 8.85 3.68
CA ALA A 21 2.73 9.84 2.83
C ALA A 21 3.61 10.11 1.59
N ALA A 22 3.08 10.87 0.62
CA ALA A 22 3.74 11.10 -0.67
C ALA A 22 5.19 11.59 -0.55
N ASP A 23 5.49 12.44 0.43
CA ASP A 23 6.77 13.11 0.65
C ASP A 23 7.51 12.66 1.93
N SER A 24 7.04 11.61 2.61
CA SER A 24 7.63 11.21 3.90
C SER A 24 7.31 9.80 4.34
N THR A 25 8.25 9.21 5.07
CA THR A 25 8.02 8.06 5.92
C THR A 25 8.47 8.40 7.33
N GLU A 26 7.63 8.10 8.32
CA GLU A 26 7.95 8.31 9.72
C GLU A 26 7.58 7.05 10.50
N ARG A 27 8.35 6.68 11.52
CA ARG A 27 7.97 5.61 12.44
C ARG A 27 7.88 6.11 13.87
N TYR A 28 7.05 5.46 14.66
CA TYR A 28 6.88 5.68 16.08
C TYR A 28 7.23 4.40 16.84
N ASP A 29 8.12 4.56 17.81
CA ASP A 29 8.44 3.55 18.81
C ASP A 29 7.74 3.91 20.11
N HIS A 30 6.83 3.05 20.54
CA HIS A 30 6.05 3.23 21.77
C HIS A 30 6.88 2.96 23.04
N THR A 31 8.01 2.26 22.93
CA THR A 31 8.88 1.94 24.08
C THR A 31 9.73 3.15 24.49
N THR A 32 10.13 3.97 23.53
CA THR A 32 10.89 5.21 23.73
C THR A 32 10.03 6.46 23.62
N ASP A 33 8.74 6.30 23.28
CA ASP A 33 7.78 7.37 23.02
C ASP A 33 8.32 8.43 22.04
N SER A 34 8.91 7.97 20.94
CA SER A 34 9.60 8.85 20.00
C SER A 34 9.24 8.58 18.56
N TRP A 35 9.20 9.66 17.76
CA TRP A 35 9.08 9.59 16.32
C TRP A 35 10.43 9.75 15.64
N GLU A 36 10.62 9.03 14.54
CA GLU A 36 11.83 9.06 13.72
C GLU A 36 11.45 9.27 12.25
N ALA A 37 12.17 10.18 11.57
CA ALA A 37 12.04 10.39 10.15
C ALA A 37 12.88 9.35 9.40
N LEU A 38 12.29 8.74 8.37
CA LEU A 38 12.86 7.69 7.53
C LEU A 38 12.91 8.16 6.08
N GLN A 39 13.54 7.38 5.19
CA GLN A 39 13.54 7.73 3.77
C GLN A 39 12.11 7.78 3.21
N PRO A 40 11.75 8.84 2.45
CA PRO A 40 10.48 8.89 1.75
C PRO A 40 10.46 7.85 0.60
N MET A 41 9.27 7.59 0.07
CA MET A 41 9.13 6.75 -1.12
C MET A 41 9.98 7.30 -2.28
N THR A 42 10.66 6.42 -3.02
CA THR A 42 11.47 6.78 -4.19
C THR A 42 10.64 7.53 -5.23
N TYR A 43 9.39 7.09 -5.39
CA TYR A 43 8.41 7.72 -6.26
C TYR A 43 7.22 8.17 -5.41
N PRO A 44 6.96 9.49 -5.27
CA PRO A 44 5.79 9.96 -4.54
C PRO A 44 4.50 9.36 -5.11
N MET A 45 3.60 8.92 -4.23
CA MET A 45 2.31 8.36 -4.61
C MET A 45 1.18 9.13 -3.95
N ASP A 46 0.12 9.38 -4.72
CA ASP A 46 -1.12 9.94 -4.22
C ASP A 46 -2.04 8.81 -3.71
N ASN A 47 -2.82 9.12 -2.66
CA ASN A 47 -3.82 8.22 -2.08
C ASN A 47 -3.30 6.82 -1.72
N CYS A 48 -2.09 6.69 -1.19
CA CYS A 48 -1.51 5.37 -0.95
C CYS A 48 -2.21 4.57 0.18
N SER A 49 -2.15 3.25 0.08
CA SER A 49 -2.47 2.31 1.15
C SER A 49 -1.23 1.48 1.48
N THR A 50 -1.00 1.22 2.77
CA THR A 50 0.13 0.44 3.25
C THR A 50 -0.28 -0.87 3.91
N THR A 51 0.58 -1.87 3.83
CA THR A 51 0.46 -3.10 4.63
C THR A 51 1.83 -3.68 4.95
N ALA A 52 1.98 -4.25 6.14
CA ALA A 52 3.16 -5.02 6.51
C ALA A 52 3.00 -6.48 6.06
N CYS A 53 4.01 -7.01 5.37
CA CYS A 53 4.04 -8.40 4.96
C CYS A 53 5.48 -8.91 4.95
N ARG A 54 5.73 -10.06 5.57
CA ARG A 54 7.05 -10.75 5.56
C ARG A 54 8.21 -9.81 5.94
N GLY A 55 8.07 -9.04 7.02
CA GLY A 55 9.11 -8.17 7.56
C GLY A 55 9.33 -6.86 6.79
N ARG A 56 8.42 -6.49 5.88
CA ARG A 56 8.55 -5.31 5.01
C ARG A 56 7.23 -4.55 4.96
N LEU A 57 7.30 -3.25 4.64
CA LEU A 57 6.11 -2.47 4.33
C LEU A 57 5.95 -2.34 2.82
N TYR A 58 4.73 -2.50 2.37
CA TYR A 58 4.35 -2.31 0.98
C TYR A 58 3.36 -1.17 0.90
N ALA A 59 3.64 -0.20 0.05
CA ALA A 59 2.74 0.90 -0.28
C ALA A 59 2.22 0.67 -1.71
N ILE A 60 0.91 0.79 -1.89
CA ILE A 60 0.26 0.76 -3.20
C ILE A 60 -0.51 2.07 -3.39
N GLY A 61 -0.37 2.69 -4.56
CA GLY A 61 -1.00 3.96 -4.86
C GLY A 61 -0.77 4.41 -6.29
N SER A 62 -1.42 5.50 -6.66
CA SER A 62 -1.20 6.12 -7.97
C SER A 62 0.07 6.94 -7.93
N LEU A 63 0.94 6.78 -8.92
CA LEU A 63 2.15 7.61 -9.04
C LEU A 63 1.75 9.09 -9.15
N ALA A 64 2.34 9.97 -8.34
CA ALA A 64 1.94 11.37 -8.30
C ALA A 64 1.95 12.02 -9.70
N GLY A 65 0.84 12.67 -10.06
CA GLY A 65 0.64 13.27 -11.39
C GLY A 65 0.37 12.28 -12.53
N LYS A 66 0.16 10.98 -12.24
CA LYS A 66 -0.23 9.95 -13.21
C LYS A 66 -1.34 9.06 -12.65
N GLU A 67 -2.14 8.47 -13.55
CA GLU A 67 -3.19 7.52 -13.16
C GLU A 67 -2.68 6.07 -13.06
N THR A 68 -1.36 5.86 -13.08
CA THR A 68 -0.76 4.53 -13.03
C THR A 68 -0.61 4.06 -11.58
N MET A 69 -1.28 2.97 -11.24
CA MET A 69 -1.11 2.27 -9.97
C MET A 69 0.25 1.57 -9.94
N VAL A 70 1.01 1.79 -8.88
CA VAL A 70 2.30 1.13 -8.64
C VAL A 70 2.39 0.64 -7.20
N MET A 71 3.33 -0.28 -6.95
CA MET A 71 3.66 -0.74 -5.61
C MET A 71 5.12 -0.47 -5.30
N GLN A 72 5.40 0.04 -4.11
CA GLN A 72 6.75 0.21 -3.58
C GLN A 72 6.90 -0.56 -2.27
N CYS A 73 8.10 -1.07 -2.01
CA CYS A 73 8.46 -1.81 -0.82
C CYS A 73 9.50 -1.01 -0.03
N TYR A 74 9.26 -0.83 1.26
CA TYR A 74 10.24 -0.31 2.21
C TYR A 74 11.03 -1.46 2.82
N HIS A 75 12.34 -1.26 2.92
CA HIS A 75 13.30 -2.20 3.51
C HIS A 75 13.82 -1.57 4.81
N PRO A 76 13.34 -2.01 6.00
CA PRO A 76 13.75 -1.44 7.28
C PRO A 76 15.26 -1.55 7.54
N ASP A 77 15.89 -2.63 7.06
CA ASP A 77 17.32 -2.89 7.26
C ASP A 77 18.22 -1.86 6.57
N THR A 78 17.75 -1.26 5.48
CA THR A 78 18.52 -0.30 4.68
C THR A 78 17.94 1.10 4.72
N ASP A 79 16.78 1.29 5.35
CA ASP A 79 15.97 2.51 5.28
C ASP A 79 15.79 2.99 3.83
N LEU A 80 15.38 2.10 2.92
CA LEU A 80 15.18 2.47 1.52
C LEU A 80 13.88 1.92 0.97
N TRP A 81 13.32 2.65 0.00
CA TRP A 81 12.22 2.19 -0.82
C TRP A 81 12.72 1.66 -2.16
N SER A 82 12.00 0.68 -2.70
CA SER A 82 12.21 0.19 -4.05
C SER A 82 10.89 -0.09 -4.75
N LEU A 83 10.84 0.10 -6.07
CA LEU A 83 9.69 -0.32 -6.86
C LEU A 83 9.54 -1.85 -6.83
N VAL A 84 8.30 -2.33 -6.73
CA VAL A 84 7.97 -3.75 -6.79
C VAL A 84 7.49 -4.07 -8.20
N ASP A 85 8.21 -4.95 -8.90
CA ASP A 85 7.72 -5.54 -10.14
C ASP A 85 6.66 -6.59 -9.81
N CYS A 86 5.39 -6.17 -9.90
CA CYS A 86 4.21 -7.01 -9.67
C CYS A 86 3.36 -7.16 -10.93
N GLY A 87 3.91 -6.82 -12.11
CA GLY A 87 3.16 -6.75 -13.36
C GLY A 87 2.13 -5.61 -13.36
N GLN A 88 1.12 -5.73 -14.23
CA GLN A 88 0.05 -4.75 -14.31
C GLN A 88 -0.95 -4.94 -13.16
N LEU A 89 -1.04 -3.94 -12.29
CA LEU A 89 -2.08 -3.85 -11.28
C LEU A 89 -3.43 -3.53 -11.94
N PRO A 90 -4.56 -3.97 -11.36
CA PRO A 90 -5.88 -3.60 -11.86
C PRO A 90 -6.03 -2.07 -11.99
N PRO A 91 -6.80 -1.59 -12.98
CA PRO A 91 -6.99 -0.17 -13.26
C PRO A 91 -7.98 0.47 -12.26
N TRP A 92 -7.69 0.37 -10.96
CA TRP A 92 -8.51 0.96 -9.92
C TRP A 92 -8.48 2.49 -9.99
N SER A 93 -9.66 3.12 -9.87
CA SER A 93 -9.77 4.59 -9.82
C SER A 93 -9.17 5.21 -8.55
N PHE A 94 -9.02 4.41 -7.49
CA PHE A 94 -8.43 4.80 -6.21
C PHE A 94 -7.60 3.65 -5.64
N ALA A 95 -6.61 3.94 -4.80
CA ALA A 95 -5.85 2.87 -4.18
C ALA A 95 -6.78 1.96 -3.36
N PRO A 96 -6.66 0.63 -3.52
CA PRO A 96 -7.41 -0.31 -2.71
C PRO A 96 -7.00 -0.17 -1.24
N LYS A 97 -7.92 -0.51 -0.33
CA LYS A 97 -7.51 -0.83 1.04
C LYS A 97 -6.73 -2.14 1.03
N THR A 98 -5.67 -2.21 1.82
CA THR A 98 -4.78 -3.38 1.88
C THR A 98 -4.79 -4.04 3.24
N VAL A 99 -4.75 -5.37 3.26
CA VAL A 99 -4.55 -6.15 4.48
C VAL A 99 -3.68 -7.36 4.18
N THR A 100 -2.91 -7.82 5.15
CA THR A 100 -2.08 -9.03 5.02
C THR A 100 -2.64 -10.13 5.90
N LEU A 101 -2.74 -11.34 5.34
CA LEU A 101 -3.12 -12.55 6.07
C LEU A 101 -2.27 -13.72 5.57
N ASN A 102 -1.64 -14.46 6.49
CA ASN A 102 -0.80 -15.62 6.19
C ASN A 102 0.31 -15.35 5.15
N GLY A 103 0.92 -14.16 5.20
CA GLY A 103 1.98 -13.76 4.27
C GLY A 103 1.51 -13.52 2.84
N LEU A 104 0.19 -13.34 2.65
CA LEU A 104 -0.43 -12.90 1.40
C LEU A 104 -1.02 -11.50 1.61
N MET A 105 -0.92 -10.66 0.58
CA MET A 105 -1.57 -9.34 0.58
C MET A 105 -2.92 -9.42 -0.14
N TYR A 106 -3.91 -8.81 0.47
CA TYR A 106 -5.28 -8.71 -0.02
C TYR A 106 -5.61 -7.26 -0.32
N PHE A 107 -6.17 -7.04 -1.51
CA PHE A 107 -6.66 -5.74 -1.96
C PHE A 107 -8.18 -5.73 -1.90
N ILE A 108 -8.72 -4.75 -1.19
CA ILE A 108 -10.15 -4.53 -1.03
C ILE A 108 -10.46 -3.18 -1.66
N SER A 109 -11.11 -3.21 -2.82
CA SER A 109 -11.53 -2.03 -3.55
C SER A 109 -13.02 -2.06 -3.80
N HIS A 110 -13.66 -0.90 -3.72
CA HIS A 110 -14.98 -0.73 -4.30
C HIS A 110 -14.81 -0.63 -5.82
N ASN A 111 -15.38 -1.57 -6.57
CA ASN A 111 -15.34 -1.50 -8.03
C ASN A 111 -16.57 -0.77 -8.54
N SER A 112 -16.43 0.49 -8.95
CA SER A 112 -17.50 1.25 -9.59
C SER A 112 -17.58 1.05 -11.10
N ARG A 113 -16.64 0.30 -11.72
CA ARG A 113 -16.78 -0.14 -13.11
C ARG A 113 -17.54 -1.46 -13.16
N VAL A 114 -18.86 -1.34 -13.31
CA VAL A 114 -19.75 -2.46 -13.65
C VAL A 114 -19.32 -3.02 -15.01
N GLY A 115 -18.83 -4.26 -15.06
CA GLY A 115 -18.75 -5.03 -16.31
C GLY A 115 -17.44 -5.76 -16.65
N GLU A 116 -16.33 -5.54 -15.94
CA GLU A 116 -15.07 -6.25 -16.24
C GLU A 116 -14.54 -7.01 -15.01
N GLU A 117 -14.62 -8.34 -15.05
CA GLU A 117 -13.85 -9.20 -14.16
C GLU A 117 -12.39 -9.17 -14.62
N PRO A 118 -11.43 -8.67 -13.81
CA PRO A 118 -10.04 -8.67 -14.22
C PRO A 118 -9.55 -10.11 -14.33
N GLN A 119 -9.06 -10.48 -15.52
CA GLN A 119 -8.40 -11.76 -15.79
C GLN A 119 -7.28 -11.97 -14.76
N ARG A 120 -7.32 -13.10 -14.02
CA ARG A 120 -6.31 -13.45 -13.00
C ARG A 120 -4.92 -13.45 -13.63
N PRO A 121 -3.98 -12.56 -13.23
CA PRO A 121 -2.62 -12.62 -13.74
C PRO A 121 -1.95 -13.90 -13.24
N SER A 122 -1.43 -14.71 -14.15
CA SER A 122 -0.81 -16.02 -13.88
C SER A 122 0.51 -15.97 -13.12
N ALA A 123 1.07 -14.77 -12.88
CA ALA A 123 2.39 -14.58 -12.26
C ALA A 123 2.38 -14.27 -10.74
N LEU A 124 1.20 -14.11 -10.12
CA LEU A 124 1.13 -13.61 -8.74
C LEU A 124 1.02 -14.74 -7.70
N GLN A 125 2.13 -15.39 -7.39
CA GLN A 125 2.23 -16.17 -6.15
C GLN A 125 2.30 -15.21 -4.96
N GLY A 126 1.15 -14.80 -4.41
CA GLY A 126 1.14 -14.04 -3.16
C GLY A 126 0.07 -12.97 -3.01
N LEU A 127 -0.49 -12.51 -4.14
CA LEU A 127 -1.43 -11.40 -4.19
C LEU A 127 -2.84 -11.94 -4.47
N ARG A 128 -3.80 -11.47 -3.68
CA ARG A 128 -5.22 -11.84 -3.83
C ARG A 128 -6.06 -10.58 -3.90
N TYR A 129 -6.99 -10.56 -4.84
CA TYR A 129 -7.95 -9.47 -5.00
C TYR A 129 -9.28 -9.90 -4.42
N LEU A 130 -9.84 -9.09 -3.52
CA LEU A 130 -11.20 -9.23 -3.03
C LEU A 130 -11.98 -8.01 -3.53
N LEU A 131 -12.78 -8.21 -4.57
CA LEU A 131 -13.64 -7.16 -5.12
C LEU A 131 -15.01 -7.25 -4.44
N TRP A 132 -15.45 -6.15 -3.83
CA TRP A 132 -16.83 -6.01 -3.37
C TRP A 132 -17.56 -5.01 -4.28
N GLY A 133 -18.51 -5.50 -5.06
CA GLY A 133 -19.51 -4.69 -5.77
C GLY A 133 -20.85 -4.77 -5.05
N PRO A 134 -21.78 -3.82 -5.26
CA PRO A 134 -23.16 -4.03 -4.84
C PRO A 134 -23.65 -5.35 -5.45
N SER A 135 -24.13 -6.27 -4.62
CA SER A 135 -24.79 -7.48 -5.10
C SER A 135 -25.99 -7.02 -5.93
N ALA A 136 -25.93 -7.23 -7.25
CA ALA A 136 -27.14 -7.34 -8.02
C ALA A 136 -27.79 -8.67 -7.61
N ASP A 137 -28.47 -8.67 -6.47
CA ASP A 137 -29.43 -9.72 -6.17
C ASP A 137 -30.74 -9.42 -6.93
N PRO A 138 -31.40 -10.47 -7.43
CA PRO A 138 -32.48 -10.40 -8.44
C PRO A 138 -33.80 -9.79 -7.96
#